data_AF-A0A8S3IZC0-F1
#
_entry.id   AF-A0A8S3IZC0-F1
#
_cell.length_a   1.000
_cell.length_b   1.000
_cell.length_c   1.000
_cell.angle_alpha   90.00
_cell.angle_beta   90.00
_cell.angle_gamma   90.00
#
_symmetry.space_group_name_H-M   'P 1'
#
loop_
_entity.id
_entity.type
_entity.pdbx_description
1 polymer ?
#
loop_
_entity_poly.entity_id
_entity_poly.type
_entity_poly.pdbx_seq_one_letter_code
_entity_poly.pdbx_strand_id
1 'polypeptide(L)'
;MENEEEEGEKAIRNDPVAAEEAAPADEMETEELMNSLTSSNVLSNKYKWQRSRWLRLDPVALKQGNRVPGRQDLAVHFMDKIFVLSSKESLKEFQKNPRRYIMQPRAPCKLFLYGPRASGVEQLAQEIAKKYNATVIDMVTYAKPKMDELRQQYVENIKSEIERTTIEKVQQQLDADAA
;
A
#
# COMPACT_ATOMS: atom_id res chain seq x y z
N MET A 1 -19.64 43.61 -6.90
CA MET A 1 -19.95 42.89 -5.64
C MET A 1 -20.24 41.40 -5.87
N GLU A 2 -19.90 40.82 -7.03
CA GLU A 2 -19.98 39.36 -7.26
C GLU A 2 -18.65 38.76 -7.79
N ASN A 3 -17.59 39.56 -7.92
CA ASN A 3 -16.32 39.12 -8.53
C ASN A 3 -15.18 38.87 -7.52
N GLU A 4 -15.42 39.00 -6.22
CA GLU A 4 -14.38 38.79 -5.19
C GLU A 4 -14.55 37.45 -4.45
N GLU A 5 -15.69 36.77 -4.60
CA GLU A 5 -15.93 35.45 -4.02
C GLU A 5 -15.41 34.30 -4.90
N GLU A 6 -15.28 34.49 -6.22
CA GLU A 6 -14.71 33.48 -7.13
C GLU A 6 -13.17 33.33 -7.04
N GLU A 7 -12.45 34.32 -6.50
CA GLU A 7 -10.99 34.21 -6.35
C GLU A 7 -10.59 33.35 -5.13
N GLY A 8 -11.47 33.23 -4.13
CA GLY A 8 -11.23 32.42 -2.93
C GLY A 8 -11.31 30.90 -3.15
N GLU A 9 -12.07 30.45 -4.16
CA GLU A 9 -12.22 29.01 -4.46
C GLU A 9 -11.10 28.46 -5.37
N LYS A 10 -10.34 29.33 -6.06
CA LYS A 10 -9.27 28.91 -6.99
C LYS A 10 -7.94 28.55 -6.34
N ALA A 11 -7.74 28.80 -5.04
CA ALA A 11 -6.47 28.55 -4.36
C ALA A 11 -6.34 27.11 -3.80
N ILE A 12 -7.39 26.29 -3.82
CA ILE A 12 -7.39 24.94 -3.26
C ILE A 12 -7.33 23.90 -4.39
N ARG A 13 -6.20 23.81 -5.08
CA ARG A 13 -5.83 22.66 -5.93
C ARG A 13 -4.38 22.76 -6.37
N ASN A 14 -3.46 22.77 -5.41
CA ASN A 14 -2.07 22.39 -5.66
C ASN A 14 -1.65 21.41 -4.57
N ASP A 15 -2.23 20.22 -4.61
CA ASP A 15 -1.60 19.06 -4.02
C ASP A 15 -0.44 18.66 -4.97
N PRO A 16 0.83 18.65 -4.51
CA PRO A 16 1.81 17.80 -5.16
C PRO A 16 1.41 16.36 -4.81
N VAL A 17 0.60 15.75 -5.67
CA VAL A 17 0.48 14.29 -5.72
C VAL A 17 1.83 13.75 -6.18
N ALA A 18 2.79 13.75 -5.27
CA ALA A 18 3.84 12.76 -5.20
C ALA A 18 3.22 11.50 -4.59
N ALA A 19 2.19 10.98 -5.27
CA ALA A 19 1.96 9.55 -5.27
C ALA A 19 2.92 9.04 -6.32
N GLU A 20 4.03 8.50 -5.83
CA GLU A 20 4.67 7.36 -6.45
C GLU A 20 3.56 6.34 -6.80
N GLU A 21 2.99 6.49 -7.99
CA GLU A 21 2.23 5.46 -8.68
C GLU A 21 3.26 4.47 -9.22
N ALA A 22 4.00 3.84 -8.30
CA ALA A 22 4.76 2.63 -8.56
C ALA A 22 3.79 1.45 -8.61
N ALA A 23 2.98 1.42 -9.66
CA ALA A 23 2.43 0.23 -10.31
C ALA A 23 1.81 0.70 -11.64
N PRO A 24 2.41 0.34 -12.79
CA PRO A 24 2.70 -1.05 -13.13
C PRO A 24 4.08 -1.23 -13.80
N ALA A 25 5.17 -1.17 -13.02
CA ALA A 25 6.47 -1.66 -13.51
C ALA A 25 6.61 -3.18 -13.33
N ASP A 26 5.85 -3.78 -12.40
CA ASP A 26 6.04 -5.18 -12.01
C ASP A 26 5.24 -6.20 -12.82
N GLU A 27 4.13 -5.83 -13.47
CA GLU A 27 3.26 -6.82 -14.14
C GLU A 27 3.89 -7.36 -15.42
N MET A 28 4.47 -6.49 -16.26
CA MET A 28 5.23 -6.90 -17.45
C MET A 28 6.43 -7.77 -17.09
N GLU A 29 7.17 -7.40 -16.04
CA GLU A 29 8.25 -8.25 -15.53
C GLU A 29 7.71 -9.60 -15.03
N THR A 30 6.61 -9.65 -14.26
CA THR A 30 6.08 -10.94 -13.76
C THR A 30 5.75 -11.95 -14.84
N GLU A 31 5.18 -11.52 -15.94
CA GLU A 31 4.86 -12.37 -17.09
C GLU A 31 6.14 -12.88 -17.77
N GLU A 32 7.09 -11.99 -18.05
CA GLU A 32 8.37 -12.32 -18.68
C GLU A 32 9.23 -13.24 -17.81
N LEU A 33 9.28 -12.97 -16.50
CA LEU A 33 9.99 -13.81 -15.53
C LEU A 33 9.34 -15.20 -15.44
N MET A 34 8.01 -15.31 -15.44
CA MET A 34 7.36 -16.63 -15.45
C MET A 34 7.52 -17.34 -16.80
N ASN A 35 7.51 -16.62 -17.92
CA ASN A 35 7.73 -17.19 -19.25
C ASN A 35 9.13 -17.78 -19.40
N SER A 36 10.15 -17.07 -18.93
CA SER A 36 11.53 -17.57 -18.92
C SER A 36 11.68 -18.82 -18.04
N LEU A 37 11.08 -18.82 -16.84
CA LEU A 37 11.10 -19.98 -15.95
C LEU A 37 10.36 -21.20 -16.54
N THR A 38 9.18 -20.99 -17.17
CA THR A 38 8.43 -22.08 -17.82
C THR A 38 9.13 -22.68 -19.03
N SER A 39 9.95 -21.89 -19.72
CA SER A 39 10.74 -22.35 -20.87
C SER A 39 12.04 -23.05 -20.43
N SER A 40 12.52 -22.76 -19.21
CA SER A 40 13.70 -23.40 -18.64
C SER A 40 13.41 -24.83 -18.17
N ASN A 41 14.37 -25.73 -18.33
CA ASN A 41 14.33 -27.08 -17.74
C ASN A 41 13.13 -27.97 -18.17
N VAL A 42 12.64 -27.79 -19.40
CA VAL A 42 11.57 -28.62 -19.97
C VAL A 42 12.17 -29.83 -20.69
N LEU A 43 11.77 -31.04 -20.28
CA LEU A 43 12.23 -32.29 -20.93
C LEU A 43 11.62 -32.49 -22.32
N SER A 44 10.44 -31.93 -22.59
CA SER A 44 9.73 -32.04 -23.88
C SER A 44 8.63 -30.99 -24.01
N ASN A 45 8.34 -30.53 -25.24
CA ASN A 45 7.31 -29.52 -25.55
C ASN A 45 5.89 -29.90 -25.06
N LYS A 46 5.64 -31.19 -24.77
CA LYS A 46 4.38 -31.69 -24.20
C LYS A 46 4.27 -31.51 -22.68
N TYR A 47 5.39 -31.46 -21.97
CA TYR A 47 5.45 -31.37 -20.51
C TYR A 47 6.05 -30.02 -20.10
N LYS A 48 5.35 -28.94 -20.48
CA LYS A 48 5.74 -27.58 -20.07
C LYS A 48 5.37 -27.37 -18.61
N TRP A 49 6.27 -26.74 -17.87
CA TRP A 49 5.98 -26.26 -16.53
C TRP A 49 4.83 -25.25 -16.57
N GLN A 50 3.90 -25.39 -15.63
CA GLN A 50 2.75 -24.52 -15.49
C GLN A 50 3.02 -23.45 -14.44
N ARG A 51 2.41 -22.28 -14.62
CA ARG A 51 2.44 -21.22 -13.61
C ARG A 51 1.65 -21.69 -12.39
N SER A 52 2.21 -21.50 -11.19
CA SER A 52 1.49 -21.85 -9.97
C SER A 52 0.36 -20.84 -9.68
N ARG A 53 -0.66 -21.26 -8.90
CA ARG A 53 -1.72 -20.34 -8.43
C ARG A 53 -1.20 -19.22 -7.52
N TRP A 54 0.02 -19.37 -7.02
CA TRP A 54 0.70 -18.40 -6.17
C TRP A 54 1.43 -17.33 -7.00
N LEU A 55 1.55 -17.51 -8.33
CA LEU A 55 2.29 -16.60 -9.22
C LEU A 55 3.72 -16.37 -8.67
N ARG A 56 4.09 -15.12 -8.41
CA ARG A 56 5.38 -14.72 -7.82
C ARG A 56 5.39 -14.81 -6.29
N LEU A 57 4.26 -15.10 -5.64
CA LEU A 57 4.19 -15.09 -4.17
C LEU A 57 4.87 -16.31 -3.58
N ASP A 58 5.66 -16.07 -2.53
CA ASP A 58 6.32 -17.10 -1.76
C ASP A 58 5.27 -17.95 -0.99
N PRO A 59 5.15 -19.27 -1.25
CA PRO A 59 4.17 -20.14 -0.58
C PRO A 59 4.42 -20.28 0.93
N VAL A 60 5.67 -20.14 1.40
CA VAL A 60 6.02 -20.19 2.82
C VAL A 60 5.58 -18.90 3.51
N ALA A 61 5.90 -17.75 2.92
CA ALA A 61 5.45 -16.45 3.44
C ALA A 61 3.92 -16.34 3.41
N LEU A 62 3.29 -16.87 2.37
CA LEU A 62 1.83 -16.87 2.25
C LEU A 62 1.17 -17.71 3.35
N LYS A 63 1.79 -18.82 3.76
CA LYS A 63 1.30 -19.62 4.88
C LYS A 63 1.33 -18.86 6.21
N GLN A 64 2.28 -17.94 6.36
CA GLN A 64 2.39 -17.03 7.51
C GLN A 64 1.48 -15.80 7.39
N GLY A 65 0.77 -15.63 6.27
CA GLY A 65 -0.13 -14.49 6.02
C GLY A 65 0.53 -13.30 5.34
N ASN A 66 1.81 -13.40 4.98
CA ASN A 66 2.57 -12.33 4.34
C ASN A 66 2.60 -12.53 2.82
N ARG A 67 2.31 -11.46 2.06
CA ARG A 67 2.45 -11.46 0.60
C ARG A 67 3.81 -10.87 0.24
N VAL A 68 4.78 -11.74 0.01
CA VAL A 68 6.14 -11.34 -0.40
C VAL A 68 6.43 -11.91 -1.79
N PRO A 69 6.81 -11.07 -2.77
CA PRO A 69 7.25 -11.56 -4.06
C PRO A 69 8.59 -12.29 -3.92
N GLY A 70 8.68 -13.46 -4.53
CA GLY A 70 9.89 -14.25 -4.59
C GLY A 70 10.88 -13.74 -5.65
N ARG A 71 12.11 -14.25 -5.57
CA ARG A 71 13.22 -13.93 -6.48
C ARG A 71 13.42 -15.00 -7.55
N GLN A 72 13.94 -14.57 -8.70
CA GLN A 72 14.35 -15.37 -9.86
C GLN A 72 15.10 -16.65 -9.47
N ASP A 73 16.18 -16.41 -8.74
CA ASP A 73 17.22 -17.39 -8.41
C ASP A 73 16.75 -18.49 -7.45
N LEU A 74 15.61 -18.28 -6.79
CA LEU A 74 15.06 -19.20 -5.79
C LEU A 74 13.78 -19.88 -6.29
N ALA A 75 13.58 -19.95 -7.61
CA ALA A 75 12.47 -20.66 -8.21
C ALA A 75 12.64 -22.19 -8.10
N VAL A 76 11.55 -22.89 -7.79
CA VAL A 76 11.49 -24.35 -7.62
C VAL A 76 10.35 -24.93 -8.45
N HIS A 77 10.62 -26.08 -9.06
CA HIS A 77 9.65 -26.85 -9.82
C HIS A 77 9.11 -27.98 -8.95
N PHE A 78 7.79 -28.06 -8.78
CA PHE A 78 7.15 -29.12 -7.99
C PHE A 78 5.77 -29.46 -8.54
N MET A 79 5.51 -30.75 -8.78
CA MET A 79 4.23 -31.29 -9.30
C MET A 79 3.66 -30.45 -10.44
N ASP A 80 4.38 -30.34 -11.56
CA ASP A 80 4.04 -29.55 -12.75
C ASP A 80 4.04 -28.01 -12.61
N LYS A 81 4.24 -27.45 -11.40
CA LYS A 81 4.16 -26.01 -11.16
C LYS A 81 5.47 -25.38 -10.75
N ILE A 82 5.61 -24.09 -11.08
CA ILE A 82 6.73 -23.25 -10.67
C ILE A 82 6.34 -22.40 -9.48
N PHE A 83 7.12 -22.50 -8.41
CA PHE A 83 7.00 -21.69 -7.20
C PHE A 83 8.21 -20.77 -7.09
N VAL A 84 7.97 -19.51 -6.74
CA VAL A 84 9.02 -18.51 -6.56
C VAL A 84 9.12 -18.20 -5.07
N LEU A 85 10.33 -18.26 -4.51
CA LEU A 85 10.56 -18.08 -3.07
C LEU A 85 11.34 -16.80 -2.81
N SER A 86 11.13 -16.17 -1.65
CA SER A 86 11.77 -14.91 -1.30
C SER A 86 13.16 -15.09 -0.68
N SER A 87 13.31 -16.14 0.15
CA SER A 87 14.51 -16.37 0.94
C SER A 87 15.04 -17.81 0.77
N LYS A 88 16.34 -17.99 1.03
CA LYS A 88 16.98 -19.32 1.06
C LYS A 88 16.43 -20.19 2.21
N GLU A 89 15.88 -19.56 3.25
CA GLU A 89 15.24 -20.24 4.37
C GLU A 89 13.88 -20.81 3.96
N SER A 90 13.05 -19.99 3.31
CA SER A 90 11.79 -20.43 2.68
C SER A 90 12.03 -21.59 1.72
N LEU A 91 13.11 -21.54 0.94
CA LEU A 91 13.51 -22.63 0.04
C LEU A 91 13.77 -23.94 0.79
N LYS A 92 14.56 -23.91 1.87
CA LYS A 92 14.86 -25.10 2.67
C LYS A 92 13.59 -25.68 3.31
N GLU A 93 12.70 -24.82 3.79
CA GLU A 93 11.41 -25.26 4.36
C GLU A 93 10.51 -25.89 3.30
N PHE A 94 10.42 -25.26 2.13
CA PHE A 94 9.61 -25.76 1.02
C PHE A 94 10.14 -27.11 0.52
N GLN A 95 11.47 -27.28 0.41
CA GLN A 95 12.07 -28.55 0.01
C GLN A 95 11.83 -29.68 1.03
N LYS A 96 11.79 -29.38 2.33
CA LYS A 96 11.50 -30.37 3.37
C LYS A 96 10.08 -30.95 3.23
N ASN A 97 9.07 -30.09 3.04
CA ASN A 97 7.66 -30.50 3.02
C ASN A 97 6.79 -29.61 2.11
N PRO A 98 6.92 -29.74 0.77
CA PRO A 98 6.24 -28.84 -0.17
C PRO A 98 4.70 -28.99 -0.12
N ARG A 99 4.19 -30.20 0.14
CA ARG A 99 2.75 -30.49 0.20
C ARG A 99 2.00 -29.64 1.24
N ARG A 100 2.65 -29.31 2.37
CA ARG A 100 2.03 -28.53 3.46
C ARG A 100 1.67 -27.11 3.02
N TYR A 101 2.52 -26.51 2.21
CA TYR A 101 2.36 -25.13 1.75
C TYR A 101 1.38 -25.03 0.56
N ILE A 102 1.27 -26.10 -0.23
CA ILE A 102 0.42 -26.14 -1.44
C ILE A 102 -1.05 -26.45 -1.11
N MET A 103 -1.30 -27.31 -0.13
CA MET A 103 -2.63 -27.90 0.10
C MET A 103 -3.61 -27.00 0.87
N GLN A 104 -3.15 -25.93 1.53
CA GLN A 104 -4.00 -25.05 2.34
C GLN A 104 -3.80 -23.57 2.01
N PRO A 105 -4.25 -23.09 0.83
CA PRO A 105 -4.17 -21.68 0.50
C PRO A 105 -5.28 -20.92 1.23
N ARG A 106 -4.99 -20.39 2.42
CA ARG A 106 -5.70 -19.20 2.92
C ARG A 106 -4.91 -17.99 2.43
N ALA A 107 -5.29 -17.47 1.28
CA ALA A 107 -4.77 -16.16 0.87
C ALA A 107 -5.13 -15.14 1.96
N PRO A 108 -4.18 -14.29 2.40
CA PRO A 108 -4.48 -13.29 3.40
C PRO A 108 -5.50 -12.32 2.80
N CYS A 109 -6.67 -12.24 3.44
CA CYS A 109 -7.72 -11.29 3.12
C CYS A 109 -7.51 -10.05 3.98
N LYS A 110 -7.26 -8.89 3.34
CA LYS A 110 -7.32 -7.60 4.00
C LYS A 110 -8.77 -7.12 3.89
N LEU A 111 -9.40 -6.87 5.03
CA LEU A 111 -10.77 -6.35 5.08
C LEU A 111 -10.70 -4.90 5.56
N PHE A 112 -11.33 -4.01 4.81
CA PHE A 112 -11.54 -2.63 5.23
C PHE A 112 -13.01 -2.45 5.56
N LEU A 113 -13.29 -2.02 6.79
CA LEU A 113 -14.64 -1.77 7.26
C LEU A 113 -14.79 -0.28 7.46
N TYR A 114 -15.78 0.32 6.78
CA TYR A 114 -16.10 1.74 6.89
C TYR A 114 -17.60 1.90 7.13
N GLY A 115 -17.97 2.97 7.82
CA GLY A 115 -19.38 3.27 8.09
C GLY A 115 -19.53 4.46 9.04
N PRO A 116 -20.77 4.95 9.22
CA PRO A 116 -21.06 6.04 10.14
C PRO A 116 -20.77 5.65 11.59
N ARG A 117 -20.46 6.66 12.41
CA ARG A 117 -20.29 6.48 13.87
C ARG A 117 -21.59 5.92 14.44
N ALA A 118 -21.50 4.86 15.25
CA ALA A 118 -22.60 4.04 15.79
C ALA A 118 -23.16 2.90 14.93
N SER A 119 -22.65 2.65 13.72
CA SER A 119 -23.04 1.47 12.91
C SER A 119 -22.56 0.12 13.48
N GLY A 120 -21.85 0.10 14.61
CA GLY A 120 -21.29 -1.12 15.20
C GLY A 120 -20.13 -1.73 14.41
N VAL A 121 -19.54 -0.98 13.46
CA VAL A 121 -18.44 -1.46 12.60
C VAL A 121 -17.24 -1.95 13.43
N GLU A 122 -16.90 -1.26 14.52
CA GLU A 122 -15.84 -1.67 15.43
C GLU A 122 -16.14 -3.00 16.13
N GLN A 123 -17.40 -3.23 16.53
CA GLN A 123 -17.82 -4.49 17.16
C GLN A 123 -17.73 -5.64 16.16
N LEU A 124 -18.19 -5.43 14.93
CA LEU A 124 -18.05 -6.40 13.84
C LEU A 124 -16.57 -6.72 13.56
N ALA A 125 -15.70 -5.71 13.52
CA ALA A 125 -14.26 -5.90 13.33
C ALA A 125 -13.66 -6.79 14.43
N GLN A 126 -14.05 -6.57 15.69
CA GLN A 126 -13.60 -7.37 16.83
C GLN A 126 -14.11 -8.82 16.76
N GLU A 127 -15.36 -9.04 16.33
CA GLU A 127 -15.89 -10.40 16.15
C GLU A 127 -15.18 -11.16 15.03
N ILE A 128 -14.91 -10.50 13.90
CA ILE A 128 -14.16 -11.08 12.78
C ILE A 128 -12.75 -11.43 13.25
N ALA A 129 -12.10 -10.53 13.99
CA ALA A 129 -10.76 -10.77 14.53
C ALA A 129 -10.70 -12.00 15.45
N LYS A 130 -11.71 -12.19 16.32
CA LYS A 130 -11.82 -13.37 17.18
C LYS A 130 -12.06 -14.66 16.39
N LYS A 131 -12.93 -14.63 15.37
CA LYS A 131 -13.26 -15.82 14.57
C LYS A 131 -12.11 -16.29 13.68
N TYR A 132 -11.34 -15.35 13.14
CA TYR A 132 -10.30 -15.63 12.16
C TYR A 132 -8.87 -15.44 12.68
N ASN A 133 -8.69 -15.15 13.97
CA ASN A 133 -7.42 -14.76 14.58
C ASN A 133 -6.72 -13.65 13.77
N ALA A 134 -7.49 -12.65 13.34
CA ALA A 134 -6.99 -11.53 12.55
C ALA A 134 -6.56 -10.35 13.43
N THR A 135 -5.66 -9.52 12.91
CA THR A 135 -5.23 -8.28 13.56
C THR A 135 -6.19 -7.14 13.21
N VAL A 136 -6.63 -6.39 14.21
CA VAL A 136 -7.43 -5.16 14.02
C VAL A 136 -6.49 -3.98 14.06
N ILE A 137 -6.56 -3.13 13.05
CA ILE A 137 -5.79 -1.88 12.96
C ILE A 137 -6.80 -0.74 12.93
N ASP A 138 -6.78 0.11 13.95
CA ASP A 138 -7.54 1.35 13.96
C ASP A 138 -6.79 2.43 13.17
N MET A 139 -7.32 2.74 11.99
CA MET A 139 -6.75 3.74 11.09
C MET A 139 -6.81 5.15 11.68
N VAL A 140 -7.82 5.46 12.49
CA VAL A 140 -7.96 6.79 13.10
C VAL A 140 -6.81 7.03 14.05
N THR A 141 -6.51 6.07 14.92
CA THR A 141 -5.39 6.18 15.85
C THR A 141 -4.03 6.13 15.15
N TYR A 142 -3.89 5.30 14.12
CA TYR A 142 -2.65 5.22 13.35
C TYR A 142 -2.34 6.51 12.56
N ALA A 143 -3.36 7.16 11.99
CA ALA A 143 -3.17 8.35 11.15
C ALA A 143 -3.03 9.66 11.94
N LYS A 144 -3.51 9.74 13.19
CA LYS A 144 -3.42 10.93 14.07
C LYS A 144 -2.08 11.67 14.01
N PRO A 145 -0.92 11.05 14.27
CA PRO A 145 0.35 11.77 14.35
C PRO A 145 0.69 12.49 13.05
N LYS A 146 0.50 11.82 11.90
CA LYS A 146 0.78 12.42 10.60
C LYS A 146 -0.19 13.56 10.28
N MET A 147 -1.45 13.40 10.65
CA MET A 147 -2.45 14.46 10.49
C MET A 147 -2.16 15.67 11.37
N ASP A 148 -1.66 15.46 12.58
CA ASP A 148 -1.32 16.54 13.50
C ASP A 148 -0.07 17.30 13.05
N GLU A 149 0.94 16.60 12.50
CA GLU A 149 2.08 17.23 11.83
C GLU A 149 1.65 18.14 10.67
N LEU A 150 0.79 17.63 9.77
CA LEU A 150 0.29 18.40 8.63
C LEU A 150 -0.54 19.62 9.08
N ARG A 151 -1.36 19.45 10.13
CA ARG A 151 -2.11 20.56 10.73
C ARG A 151 -1.18 21.63 11.30
N GLN A 152 -0.10 21.25 11.97
CA GLN A 152 0.86 22.20 12.53
C GLN A 152 1.54 23.01 11.43
N GLN A 153 2.01 22.35 10.37
CA GLN A 153 2.61 23.02 9.21
C GLN A 153 1.62 24.00 8.56
N TYR A 154 0.36 23.60 8.41
CA TYR A 154 -0.67 24.45 7.84
C TYR A 154 -0.93 25.70 8.71
N VAL A 155 -1.02 25.53 10.03
CA VAL A 155 -1.19 26.63 10.98
C VAL A 155 0.01 27.58 10.96
N GLU A 156 1.22 27.05 10.83
CA GLU A 156 2.45 27.86 10.77
C GLU A 156 2.52 28.68 9.48
N ASN A 157 2.16 28.09 8.35
CA ASN A 157 2.05 28.81 7.07
C ASN A 157 1.04 29.96 7.18
N ILE A 158 -0.17 29.69 7.69
CA ILE A 158 -1.20 30.73 7.89
C ILE A 158 -0.69 31.85 8.80
N LYS A 159 -0.01 31.52 9.90
CA LYS A 159 0.56 32.54 10.80
C LYS A 159 1.53 33.46 10.06
N SER A 160 2.43 32.88 9.27
CA SER A 160 3.41 33.66 8.50
C SER A 160 2.75 34.58 7.46
N GLU A 161 1.65 34.14 6.84
CA GLU A 161 0.88 34.94 5.89
C GLU A 161 0.13 36.09 6.59
N ILE A 162 -0.48 35.81 7.74
CA ILE A 162 -1.17 36.83 8.56
C ILE A 162 -0.17 37.87 9.07
N GLU A 163 1.00 37.44 9.54
CA GLU A 163 2.05 38.35 10.00
C GLU A 163 2.47 39.31 8.88
N ARG A 164 2.74 38.78 7.67
CA ARG A 164 3.09 39.60 6.50
C ARG A 164 2.00 40.61 6.15
N THR A 165 0.77 40.13 5.98
CA THR A 165 -0.37 40.99 5.62
C THR A 165 -0.69 42.03 6.69
N THR A 166 -0.46 41.72 7.97
CA THR A 166 -0.65 42.67 9.07
C THR A 166 0.43 43.75 9.07
N ILE A 167 1.70 43.38 8.85
CA ILE A 167 2.80 44.33 8.73
C ILE A 167 2.55 45.31 7.58
N GLU A 168 2.15 44.79 6.41
CA GLU A 168 1.82 45.61 5.24
C GLU A 168 0.69 46.61 5.53
N LYS A 169 -0.38 46.16 6.20
CA LYS A 169 -1.49 47.04 6.59
C LYS A 169 -1.06 48.14 7.57
N VAL A 170 -0.23 47.81 8.55
CA VAL A 170 0.27 48.81 9.53
C VAL A 170 1.15 49.84 8.86
N GLN A 171 2.03 49.43 7.94
CA GLN A 171 2.86 50.37 7.17
C GLN A 171 1.99 51.32 6.33
N GLN A 172 0.98 50.81 5.64
CA GLN A 172 0.03 51.65 4.89
C GLN A 172 -0.70 52.66 5.76
N GLN A 173 -1.05 52.31 7.01
CA GLN A 173 -1.68 53.24 7.95
C GLN A 173 -0.72 54.34 8.41
N LEU A 174 0.53 53.99 8.73
CA LEU A 174 1.55 54.96 9.12
C LEU A 174 1.88 55.94 7.98
N ASP A 175 1.94 55.44 6.74
CA ASP A 175 2.17 56.28 5.56
C ASP A 175 0.97 57.20 5.28
N ALA A 176 -0.26 56.77 5.58
CA ALA A 176 -1.47 57.58 5.44
C ALA A 176 -1.60 58.66 6.53
N ASP A 177 -1.16 58.39 7.76
CA ASP A 177 -1.18 59.36 8.88
C ASP A 177 -0.04 60.39 8.80
N ALA A 178 1.03 60.09 8.04
CA ALA A 178 2.18 60.99 7.83
C ALA A 178 2.02 61.95 6.64
N ALA A 179 0.97 61.80 5.83
CA ALA A 179 0.66 62.61 4.64
C ALA A 179 -0.40 63.69 4.95
#